data_AF-A0A4R8DRH8-F1
#
_entry.id   AF-A0A4R8DRH8-F1
#
_cell.length_a   1.000
_cell.length_b   1.000
_cell.length_c   1.000
_cell.angle_alpha   90.00
_cell.angle_beta   90.00
_cell.angle_gamma   90.00
#
_symmetry.space_group_name_H-M   'P 1'
#
loop_
_entity.id
_entity.type
_entity.pdbx_description
1 polymer ?
#
loop_
_entity_poly.entity_id
_entity_poly.type
_entity_poly.pdbx_seq_one_letter_code
_entity_poly.pdbx_strand_id
1 'polypeptide(L)'
;MTSAKLWIGLFIAACIAYSCSKSNYGSTPTISLKSVSASVLPYDTTSSLVTFTLTLTEKKYNPNDTMFVLISMKNCAADNARDTFQMTSLGSGIPETNGGGFKGDIQASFSNGTYWEQYGYPDIEPGFTCHVGPTIENDTATFKFVIGSNGHYSDTVTAGPVVLLHG
;
A
#
# COMPACT_ATOMS: atom_id res chain seq x y z
N MET A 1 4.57 52.03 -43.26
CA MET A 1 4.01 51.67 -41.93
C MET A 1 3.50 50.22 -41.95
N THR A 2 4.38 49.22 -41.97
CA THR A 2 3.96 47.80 -42.10
C THR A 2 4.82 46.82 -41.30
N SER A 3 5.94 47.26 -40.72
CA SER A 3 6.93 46.40 -40.07
C SER A 3 6.66 46.12 -38.58
N ALA A 4 5.86 46.93 -37.87
CA ALA A 4 5.61 46.75 -36.44
C ALA A 4 4.58 45.65 -36.11
N LYS A 5 3.68 45.32 -37.05
CA LYS A 5 2.61 44.32 -36.84
C LYS A 5 3.13 42.86 -36.89
N LEU A 6 4.27 42.63 -37.53
CA LEU A 6 4.86 41.30 -37.68
C LEU A 6 5.55 40.80 -36.40
N TRP A 7 6.11 41.72 -35.61
CA TRP A 7 6.85 41.38 -34.38
C TRP A 7 5.94 41.04 -33.20
N ILE A 8 4.74 41.64 -33.13
CA ILE A 8 3.76 41.37 -32.06
C ILE A 8 3.17 39.95 -32.20
N GLY A 9 2.96 39.47 -33.44
CA GLY A 9 2.46 38.11 -33.69
C GLY A 9 3.44 37.02 -33.27
N LEU A 10 4.75 37.25 -33.45
CA LEU A 10 5.78 36.26 -33.12
C LEU A 10 5.97 36.11 -31.59
N PHE A 11 5.80 37.20 -30.84
CA PHE A 11 5.97 37.20 -29.37
C PHE A 11 4.82 36.48 -28.65
N ILE A 12 3.59 36.58 -29.15
CA ILE A 12 2.42 35.90 -28.57
C ILE A 12 2.49 34.38 -28.83
N ALA A 13 2.98 33.94 -30.00
CA ALA A 13 3.16 32.52 -30.30
C ALA A 13 4.23 31.85 -29.42
N ALA A 14 5.30 32.57 -29.06
CA ALA A 14 6.35 32.06 -28.17
C ALA A 14 5.86 31.85 -26.72
N CYS A 15 4.98 32.73 -26.23
CA CYS A 15 4.41 32.60 -24.87
C CYS A 15 3.44 31.42 -24.73
N ILE A 16 2.70 31.07 -25.79
CA ILE A 16 1.78 29.91 -25.79
C ILE A 16 2.57 28.59 -25.80
N ALA A 17 3.74 28.55 -26.46
CA ALA A 17 4.61 27.38 -26.46
C ALA A 17 5.30 27.13 -25.11
N TYR A 18 5.55 28.19 -24.31
CA TYR A 18 6.20 28.07 -23.00
C TYR A 18 5.23 27.76 -21.84
N SER A 19 3.91 27.81 -22.09
CA SER A 19 2.88 27.53 -21.08
C SER A 19 2.31 26.10 -21.16
N CYS A 20 2.95 25.21 -21.93
CA CYS A 20 2.62 23.79 -21.99
C CYS A 20 3.74 22.88 -21.47
N SER A 21 4.58 23.38 -20.56
CA SER A 21 5.28 22.52 -19.60
C SER A 21 4.26 22.03 -18.56
N LYS A 22 3.37 21.15 -19.05
CA LYS A 22 2.41 20.38 -18.28
C LYS A 22 3.17 19.74 -17.12
N SER A 23 2.73 20.03 -15.91
CA SER A 23 3.22 19.47 -14.65
C SER A 23 3.57 17.99 -14.79
N ASN A 24 4.86 17.65 -14.71
CA ASN A 24 5.32 16.25 -14.63
C ASN A 24 5.09 15.66 -13.21
N TYR A 25 3.96 15.99 -12.58
CA TYR A 25 3.49 15.34 -11.37
C TYR A 25 2.50 14.26 -11.77
N GLY A 26 2.75 13.02 -11.34
CA GLY A 26 1.74 11.97 -11.36
C GLY A 26 1.99 10.84 -12.36
N SER A 27 3.07 10.09 -12.19
CA SER A 27 2.94 8.66 -12.51
C SER A 27 2.28 7.99 -11.33
N THR A 28 1.07 7.50 -11.52
CA THR A 28 0.40 6.68 -10.52
C THR A 28 1.31 5.51 -10.14
N PRO A 29 1.57 5.28 -8.83
CA PRO A 29 2.30 4.09 -8.40
C PRO A 29 1.52 2.84 -8.84
N THR A 30 2.24 1.78 -9.18
CA THR A 30 1.62 0.50 -9.54
C THR A 30 2.12 -0.58 -8.61
N ILE A 31 1.19 -1.39 -8.09
CA ILE A 31 1.50 -2.52 -7.22
C ILE A 31 0.90 -3.79 -7.80
N SER A 32 1.55 -4.92 -7.52
CA SER A 32 1.06 -6.25 -7.86
C SER A 32 1.47 -7.26 -6.80
N LEU A 33 0.61 -8.25 -6.53
CA LEU A 33 0.95 -9.33 -5.60
C LEU A 33 1.96 -10.27 -6.24
N LYS A 34 3.09 -10.47 -5.55
CA LYS A 34 4.12 -11.43 -5.95
C LYS A 34 3.97 -12.76 -5.20
N SER A 35 3.83 -12.70 -3.88
CA SER A 35 3.65 -13.90 -3.06
C SER A 35 3.01 -13.59 -1.71
N VAL A 36 2.50 -14.65 -1.08
CA VAL A 36 1.99 -14.68 0.30
C VAL A 36 2.74 -15.80 1.02
N SER A 37 3.30 -15.54 2.20
CA SER A 37 4.12 -16.54 2.92
C SER A 37 3.31 -17.71 3.47
N ALA A 38 2.04 -17.52 3.80
CA ALA A 38 1.16 -18.51 4.40
C ALA A 38 -0.30 -18.31 3.99
N SER A 39 -1.04 -19.41 3.84
CA SER A 39 -2.50 -19.41 3.63
C SER A 39 -3.29 -19.79 4.88
N VAL A 40 -2.61 -20.27 5.92
CA VAL A 40 -3.17 -20.65 7.21
C VAL A 40 -2.26 -20.11 8.30
N LEU A 41 -2.82 -19.39 9.28
CA LEU A 41 -2.08 -18.82 10.40
C LEU A 41 -2.58 -19.41 11.72
N PRO A 42 -1.75 -20.16 12.46
CA PRO A 42 -2.05 -20.49 13.85
C PRO A 42 -2.18 -19.23 14.72
N TYR A 43 -2.81 -19.35 15.88
CA TYR A 43 -2.88 -18.30 16.92
C TYR A 43 -1.62 -18.31 17.79
N ASP A 44 -1.03 -17.15 18.10
CA ASP A 44 0.03 -16.93 19.11
C ASP A 44 1.28 -17.82 19.02
N THR A 45 1.77 -18.09 17.81
CA THR A 45 3.03 -18.79 17.57
C THR A 45 3.95 -17.97 16.65
N THR A 46 5.21 -18.38 16.51
CA THR A 46 6.11 -17.82 15.50
C THR A 46 5.63 -18.05 14.05
N SER A 47 4.69 -18.97 13.84
CA SER A 47 4.04 -19.22 12.55
C SER A 47 2.78 -18.37 12.35
N SER A 48 2.45 -17.49 13.30
CA SER A 48 1.28 -16.60 13.24
C SER A 48 1.52 -15.35 12.40
N LEU A 49 2.61 -15.29 11.64
CA LEU A 49 2.95 -14.16 10.78
C LEU A 49 2.68 -14.50 9.30
N VAL A 50 1.89 -13.67 8.63
CA VAL A 50 1.79 -13.66 7.16
C VAL A 50 2.57 -12.46 6.61
N THR A 51 3.38 -12.70 5.59
CA THR A 51 4.09 -11.67 4.84
C THR A 51 3.61 -11.67 3.40
N PHE A 52 3.12 -10.52 2.95
CA PHE A 52 2.78 -10.26 1.57
C PHE A 52 3.97 -9.60 0.89
N THR A 53 4.49 -10.23 -0.16
CA THR A 53 5.48 -9.59 -1.04
C THR A 53 4.74 -9.00 -2.23
N LEU A 54 4.85 -7.68 -2.39
CA LEU A 54 4.24 -6.91 -3.45
C LEU A 54 5.34 -6.34 -4.34
N THR A 55 5.20 -6.41 -5.66
CA THR A 55 6.08 -5.67 -6.58
C THR A 55 5.51 -4.28 -6.78
N LEU A 56 6.29 -3.26 -6.44
CA LEU A 56 5.99 -1.84 -6.62
C LEU A 56 6.80 -1.28 -7.80
N THR A 57 6.14 -0.50 -8.64
CA THR A 57 6.78 0.33 -9.67
C THR A 57 6.27 1.77 -9.58
N GLU A 58 7.21 2.70 -9.39
CA GLU A 58 6.99 4.14 -9.30
C GLU A 58 7.99 4.86 -10.19
N LYS A 59 7.57 5.90 -10.93
CA LYS A 59 8.53 6.68 -11.73
C LYS A 59 9.27 7.74 -10.90
N LYS A 60 8.76 8.07 -9.71
CA LYS A 60 9.40 8.99 -8.78
C LYS A 60 9.10 8.51 -7.36
N TYR A 61 10.14 8.08 -6.66
CA TYR A 61 10.05 7.72 -5.25
C TYR A 61 9.66 8.95 -4.42
N ASN A 62 8.71 8.78 -3.52
CA ASN A 62 8.41 9.76 -2.49
C ASN A 62 8.35 9.06 -1.13
N PRO A 63 9.24 9.40 -0.18
CA PRO A 63 9.29 8.74 1.12
C PRO A 63 8.04 8.97 1.99
N ASN A 64 7.20 9.95 1.63
CA ASN A 64 5.92 10.20 2.31
C ASN A 64 4.78 9.35 1.76
N ASP A 65 5.03 8.52 0.75
CA ASP A 65 4.03 7.65 0.19
C ASP A 65 3.64 6.58 1.20
N THR A 66 2.36 6.25 1.16
CA THR A 66 1.71 5.50 2.22
C THR A 66 0.98 4.32 1.63
N MET A 67 1.23 3.13 2.18
CA MET A 67 0.45 1.95 1.91
C MET A 67 -0.73 1.88 2.87
N PHE A 68 -1.93 1.85 2.31
CA PHE A 68 -3.17 1.57 3.02
C PHE A 68 -3.52 0.11 2.85
N VAL A 69 -3.87 -0.53 3.96
CA VAL A 69 -4.31 -1.92 3.98
C VAL A 69 -5.68 -2.01 4.62
N LEU A 70 -6.61 -2.65 3.92
CA LEU A 70 -7.92 -3.03 4.46
C LEU A 70 -7.95 -4.53 4.63
N ILE A 71 -8.22 -4.97 5.85
CA ILE A 71 -8.39 -6.37 6.20
C ILE A 71 -9.88 -6.61 6.38
N SER A 72 -10.42 -7.59 5.66
CA SER A 72 -11.83 -7.96 5.72
C SER A 72 -11.96 -9.40 6.19
N MET A 73 -12.67 -9.57 7.29
CA MET A 73 -12.99 -10.85 7.89
C MET A 73 -14.29 -11.39 7.30
N LYS A 74 -14.32 -12.69 7.02
CA LYS A 74 -15.47 -13.33 6.37
C LYS A 74 -16.62 -13.50 7.36
N ASN A 75 -16.34 -13.97 8.57
CA ASN A 75 -17.35 -14.29 9.57
C ASN A 75 -17.54 -13.17 10.58
N CYS A 76 -16.48 -12.41 10.93
CA CYS A 76 -16.55 -11.30 11.86
C CYS A 76 -16.27 -9.92 11.25
N ALA A 77 -17.28 -9.29 10.64
CA ALA A 77 -17.10 -7.93 10.10
C ALA A 77 -16.75 -6.85 11.15
N ALA A 78 -17.01 -7.11 12.44
CA ALA A 78 -16.62 -6.21 13.53
C ALA A 78 -15.09 -6.17 13.74
N ASP A 79 -14.38 -7.23 13.36
CA ASP A 79 -12.91 -7.34 13.48
C ASP A 79 -12.18 -6.92 12.20
N ASN A 80 -12.88 -6.31 11.24
CA ASN A 80 -12.23 -5.70 10.07
C ASN A 80 -11.20 -4.64 10.51
N ALA A 81 -9.94 -4.82 10.11
CA ALA A 81 -8.87 -3.90 10.43
C ALA A 81 -8.50 -2.97 9.27
N ARG A 82 -7.85 -1.85 9.63
CA ARG A 82 -7.25 -0.91 8.68
C ARG A 82 -5.89 -0.49 9.17
N ASP A 83 -4.89 -0.71 8.34
CA ASP A 83 -3.51 -0.35 8.64
C ASP A 83 -2.94 0.61 7.62
N THR A 84 -1.94 1.34 8.07
CA THR A 84 -1.26 2.36 7.28
C THR A 84 0.23 2.26 7.54
N PHE A 85 1.01 2.06 6.48
CA PHE A 85 2.47 1.97 6.55
C PHE A 85 3.08 3.07 5.71
N GLN A 86 4.03 3.81 6.29
CA GLN A 86 4.87 4.69 5.47
C GLN A 86 5.83 3.82 4.66
N MET A 87 6.16 4.23 3.43
CA MET A 87 7.08 3.47 2.59
C MET A 87 8.46 3.26 3.22
N THR A 88 8.88 4.18 4.11
CA THR A 88 10.11 4.07 4.91
C THR A 88 10.02 3.02 6.03
N SER A 89 8.82 2.66 6.49
CA SER A 89 8.60 1.71 7.58
C SER A 89 8.33 0.29 7.11
N LEU A 90 8.20 0.04 5.81
CA LEU A 90 8.03 -1.30 5.26
C LEU A 90 9.35 -2.08 5.39
N GLY A 91 9.27 -3.35 5.82
CA GLY A 91 10.44 -4.16 6.22
C GLY A 91 11.50 -4.39 5.15
N SER A 92 11.20 -4.08 3.89
CA SER A 92 12.15 -4.11 2.78
C SER A 92 13.01 -2.84 2.65
N GLY A 93 12.74 -1.79 3.43
CA GLY A 93 13.46 -0.52 3.41
C GLY A 93 13.70 -0.02 1.99
N ILE A 94 12.68 0.58 1.37
CA ILE A 94 12.80 1.05 -0.02
C ILE A 94 13.99 2.01 -0.10
N PRO A 95 15.04 1.69 -0.87
CA PRO A 95 16.24 2.50 -0.88
C PRO A 95 15.92 3.89 -1.39
N GLU A 96 16.48 4.91 -0.75
CA GLU A 96 16.36 6.29 -1.22
C GLU A 96 16.87 6.36 -2.66
N THR A 97 15.97 6.65 -3.58
CA THR A 97 16.37 6.96 -4.94
C THR A 97 16.66 8.45 -5.00
N ASN A 98 17.79 8.85 -5.58
CA ASN A 98 18.19 10.26 -5.74
C ASN A 98 17.28 11.00 -6.74
N GLY A 99 15.99 11.14 -6.41
CA GLY A 99 14.94 11.67 -7.29
C GLY A 99 14.53 10.75 -8.44
N GLY A 100 14.95 9.47 -8.40
CA GLY A 100 14.63 8.47 -9.42
C GLY A 100 13.29 7.76 -9.18
N GLY A 101 12.94 6.87 -10.09
CA GLY A 101 11.86 5.91 -9.87
C GLY A 101 12.31 4.72 -9.05
N PHE A 102 11.35 4.00 -8.46
CA PHE A 102 11.58 2.75 -7.77
C PHE A 102 10.91 1.60 -8.54
N LYS A 103 11.60 0.48 -8.67
CA LYS A 103 11.01 -0.79 -9.11
C LYS A 103 11.62 -1.91 -8.29
N GLY A 104 10.80 -2.55 -7.48
CA GLY A 104 11.27 -3.60 -6.59
C GLY A 104 10.15 -4.22 -5.77
N ASP A 105 10.55 -5.13 -4.89
CA ASP A 105 9.61 -5.79 -4.00
C ASP A 105 9.56 -5.09 -2.65
N ILE A 106 8.36 -5.00 -2.11
CA ILE A 106 8.07 -4.49 -0.78
C ILE A 106 7.31 -5.54 0.01
N GLN A 107 7.45 -5.49 1.33
CA GLN A 107 6.84 -6.48 2.23
C GLN A 107 5.94 -5.80 3.26
N ALA A 108 4.74 -6.34 3.42
CA ALA A 108 3.81 -6.01 4.50
C ALA A 108 3.52 -7.29 5.29
N SER A 109 3.69 -7.23 6.61
CA SER A 109 3.54 -8.39 7.49
C SER A 109 2.51 -8.13 8.58
N PHE A 110 1.68 -9.13 8.85
CA PHE A 110 0.60 -9.08 9.83
C PHE A 110 0.60 -10.34 10.67
N SER A 111 0.22 -10.22 11.93
CA SER A 111 0.13 -11.35 12.84
C SER A 111 -1.29 -11.76 13.17
N ASN A 112 -1.49 -13.02 13.53
CA ASN A 112 -2.71 -13.53 14.14
C ASN A 112 -2.53 -13.66 15.66
N GLY A 113 -3.25 -12.86 16.44
CA GLY A 113 -3.23 -12.91 17.91
C GLY A 113 -2.17 -12.00 18.54
N THR A 114 -1.86 -12.22 19.82
CA THR A 114 -0.96 -11.44 20.69
C THR A 114 0.50 -11.36 20.24
N TYR A 115 0.88 -12.05 19.17
CA TYR A 115 2.21 -11.91 18.56
C TYR A 115 2.56 -10.45 18.21
N TRP A 116 1.55 -9.61 17.95
CA TRP A 116 1.71 -8.17 17.75
C TRP A 116 2.33 -7.45 18.95
N GLU A 117 1.95 -7.82 20.17
CA GLU A 117 2.43 -7.18 21.41
C GLU A 117 3.92 -7.44 21.65
N GLN A 118 4.37 -8.64 21.27
CA GLN A 118 5.73 -9.07 21.51
C GLN A 118 6.72 -8.60 20.43
N TYR A 119 6.28 -8.51 19.17
CA TYR A 119 7.17 -8.28 18.03
C TYR A 119 6.83 -7.06 17.17
N GLY A 120 5.75 -6.34 17.47
CA GLY A 120 5.41 -5.06 16.83
C GLY A 120 4.83 -5.17 15.42
N TYR A 121 4.29 -6.33 15.03
CA TYR A 121 3.55 -6.50 13.77
C TYR A 121 2.09 -6.13 13.98
N PRO A 122 1.40 -5.45 13.04
CA PRO A 122 -0.03 -5.22 13.18
C PRO A 122 -0.82 -6.52 13.24
N ASP A 123 -1.81 -6.57 14.11
CA ASP A 123 -2.72 -7.69 14.26
C ASP A 123 -3.77 -7.69 13.15
N ILE A 124 -4.15 -8.89 12.68
CA ILE A 124 -5.16 -9.07 11.65
C ILE A 124 -6.56 -8.79 12.23
N GLU A 125 -6.78 -9.06 13.52
CA GLU A 125 -8.07 -8.96 14.22
C GLU A 125 -7.96 -8.14 15.52
N PRO A 126 -7.56 -6.86 15.48
CA PRO A 126 -7.23 -6.06 16.66
C PRO A 126 -8.41 -5.86 17.63
N GLY A 127 -9.64 -6.08 17.17
CA GLY A 127 -10.85 -5.96 17.98
C GLY A 127 -11.17 -7.20 18.82
N PHE A 128 -10.69 -8.39 18.41
CA PHE A 128 -11.05 -9.71 18.95
C PHE A 128 -12.55 -9.89 19.26
N THR A 129 -13.44 -9.08 18.70
CA THR A 129 -14.81 -8.87 19.18
C THR A 129 -15.67 -10.10 18.97
N CYS A 130 -15.42 -10.87 17.90
CA CYS A 130 -16.13 -12.13 17.67
C CYS A 130 -15.39 -13.36 18.20
N HIS A 131 -14.17 -13.18 18.73
CA HIS A 131 -13.30 -14.26 19.19
C HIS A 131 -13.19 -14.30 20.72
N VAL A 132 -14.17 -13.73 21.44
CA VAL A 132 -14.29 -13.78 22.91
C VAL A 132 -15.37 -14.79 23.31
N GLY A 133 -15.00 -15.86 24.01
CA GLY A 133 -15.97 -16.81 24.59
C GLY A 133 -15.58 -18.29 24.44
N PRO A 134 -16.46 -19.22 24.84
CA PRO A 134 -16.15 -20.66 24.87
C PRO A 134 -16.11 -21.33 23.49
N THR A 135 -16.49 -20.61 22.43
CA THR A 135 -16.52 -21.11 21.05
C THR A 135 -15.79 -20.13 20.15
N ILE A 136 -14.46 -20.14 20.22
CA ILE A 136 -13.65 -19.35 19.31
C ILE A 136 -13.60 -20.12 17.99
N GLU A 137 -14.14 -19.53 16.93
CA GLU A 137 -14.21 -20.16 15.61
C GLU A 137 -13.15 -19.58 14.69
N ASN A 138 -12.56 -20.46 13.85
CA ASN A 138 -11.66 -20.05 12.78
C ASN A 138 -12.35 -19.06 11.83
N ASP A 139 -11.63 -18.04 11.38
CA ASP A 139 -12.11 -17.09 10.37
C ASP A 139 -11.19 -17.07 9.14
N THR A 140 -11.53 -16.26 8.15
CA THR A 140 -10.83 -16.09 6.90
C THR A 140 -10.69 -14.61 6.61
N ALA A 141 -9.45 -14.14 6.51
CA ALA A 141 -9.11 -12.77 6.19
C ALA A 141 -8.82 -12.59 4.69
N THR A 142 -9.30 -11.48 4.13
CA THR A 142 -8.94 -10.97 2.81
C THR A 142 -8.27 -9.62 2.95
N PHE A 143 -7.16 -9.42 2.26
CA PHE A 143 -6.34 -8.22 2.36
C PHE A 143 -6.46 -7.40 1.09
N LYS A 144 -6.61 -6.09 1.21
CA LYS A 144 -6.59 -5.15 0.08
C LYS A 144 -5.54 -4.09 0.31
N PHE A 145 -4.62 -3.94 -0.64
CA PHE A 145 -3.50 -3.03 -0.59
C PHE A 145 -3.69 -1.91 -1.61
N VAL A 146 -3.39 -0.68 -1.21
CA VAL A 146 -3.34 0.51 -2.07
C VAL A 146 -2.15 1.36 -1.63
N ILE A 147 -1.35 1.86 -2.57
CA ILE A 147 -0.32 2.87 -2.28
C ILE A 147 -0.80 4.22 -2.77
N GLY A 148 -0.65 5.25 -1.94
CA GLY A 148 -1.09 6.59 -2.28
C GLY A 148 -0.11 7.69 -1.87
N SER A 149 -0.15 8.77 -2.65
CA SER A 149 0.59 10.02 -2.43
C SER A 149 -0.20 11.22 -2.95
N ASN A 150 -0.45 12.21 -2.11
CA ASN A 150 -0.97 13.53 -2.54
C ASN A 150 -2.16 13.46 -3.52
N GLY A 151 -3.11 12.55 -3.28
CA GLY A 151 -4.32 12.39 -4.12
C GLY A 151 -4.17 11.48 -5.34
N HIS A 152 -3.01 10.85 -5.54
CA HIS A 152 -2.78 9.80 -6.53
C HIS A 152 -2.67 8.45 -5.83
N TYR A 153 -3.43 7.47 -6.29
CA TYR A 153 -3.50 6.13 -5.69
C TYR A 153 -3.25 5.06 -6.75
N SER A 154 -2.53 4.02 -6.38
CA SER A 154 -2.38 2.82 -7.19
C SER A 154 -3.71 2.11 -7.40
N ASP A 155 -3.72 1.15 -8.32
CA ASP A 155 -4.75 0.12 -8.34
C ASP A 155 -4.78 -0.63 -6.99
N THR A 156 -5.93 -1.20 -6.67
CA THR A 156 -6.10 -2.04 -5.48
C THR A 156 -5.66 -3.47 -5.77
N VAL A 157 -4.70 -3.97 -4.99
CA VAL A 157 -4.30 -5.38 -5.02
C VAL A 157 -5.05 -6.12 -3.93
N THR A 158 -5.72 -7.21 -4.29
CA THR A 158 -6.38 -8.10 -3.32
C THR A 158 -5.54 -9.36 -3.11
N ALA A 159 -5.37 -9.79 -1.86
CA ALA A 159 -4.66 -11.01 -1.51
C ALA A 159 -5.44 -11.84 -0.48
N GLY A 160 -5.12 -13.13 -0.42
CA GLY A 160 -5.84 -14.12 0.37
C GLY A 160 -6.74 -15.00 -0.50
N PRO A 161 -7.65 -15.77 0.11
CA PRO A 161 -7.95 -15.81 1.55
C PRO A 161 -6.80 -16.37 2.40
N VAL A 162 -6.66 -15.86 3.63
CA VAL A 162 -5.80 -16.44 4.68
C VAL A 162 -6.72 -16.96 5.78
N VAL A 163 -6.63 -18.24 6.11
CA VAL A 163 -7.40 -18.86 7.20
C VAL A 163 -6.70 -18.55 8.52
N LEU A 164 -7.44 -17.97 9.45
CA LEU A 164 -6.98 -17.76 10.81
C LEU A 164 -7.48 -18.93 11.65
N LEU A 165 -6.55 -19.64 12.28
CA LEU A 165 -6.90 -20.64 13.26
C LEU A 165 -6.95 -19.96 14.61
N HIS A 166 -8.04 -20.19 15.33
CA HIS A 166 -8.23 -19.74 16.68
C HIS A 166 -8.16 -20.92 17.64
N GLY A 167 -7.60 -20.71 18.83
CA GLY A 167 -7.32 -21.75 19.83
C GLY A 167 -8.24 -21.68 21.03
#